data_AF-A0A1I6SUC2-F1
#
_entry.id   AF-A0A1I6SUC2-F1
#
_cell.length_a   1.000
_cell.length_b   1.000
_cell.length_c   1.000
_cell.angle_alpha   90.00
_cell.angle_beta   90.00
_cell.angle_gamma   90.00
#
_symmetry.space_group_name_H-M   'P 1'
#
loop_
_entity.id
_entity.type
_entity.pdbx_description
1 polymer ?
#
loop_
_entity_poly.entity_id
_entity_poly.type
_entity_poly.pdbx_seq_one_letter_code
_entity_poly.pdbx_strand_id
1 'polypeptide(L)'
;MKEKHFPIENNNEQEYLLLKAKIKTLQEELAIVEQKTAAFEAILRSHLENELIEERELTVLYKKLQQQKKDKRLAQKQRGKNYVEKQGLKVVNRTTINNLSNDEKNEKKRLYREAMLQVHPDKFSMNHEKIDLATEITTKLIEIYQTGNLNDLKKFHSHIFIGKTIENDKNQTLEKTALIADNYLKNELEKIIKQLEFAKAKHTYKVLTEYQNPLTFINELKDFYNDRIFKLKKRTRKAK
;
A
#
# COMPACT_ATOMS: atom_id res chain seq x y z
N MET A 1 -14.63 3.04 -60.13
CA MET A 1 -14.88 4.06 -59.10
C MET A 1 -15.83 3.52 -58.05
N LYS A 2 -15.34 3.30 -56.83
CA LYS A 2 -15.94 3.77 -55.57
C LYS A 2 -15.01 3.36 -54.45
N GLU A 3 -14.45 4.37 -53.81
CA GLU A 3 -13.50 4.28 -52.71
C GLU A 3 -14.20 3.93 -51.39
N LYS A 4 -13.40 3.26 -50.55
CA LYS A 4 -13.36 3.14 -49.09
C LYS A 4 -14.31 4.03 -48.27
N HIS A 5 -14.81 3.49 -47.15
CA HIS A 5 -14.24 3.74 -45.81
C HIS A 5 -14.98 2.91 -44.74
N PHE A 6 -14.26 2.04 -44.03
CA PHE A 6 -14.71 1.48 -42.75
C PHE A 6 -14.13 2.35 -41.63
N PRO A 7 -14.95 2.95 -40.74
CA PRO A 7 -14.47 3.66 -39.56
C PRO A 7 -14.69 2.79 -38.32
N ILE A 8 -13.69 1.99 -37.91
CA ILE A 8 -13.82 1.17 -36.69
C ILE A 8 -12.63 1.34 -35.73
N GLU A 9 -11.51 1.93 -36.16
CA GLU A 9 -10.28 1.97 -35.34
C GLU A 9 -10.19 3.15 -34.35
N ASN A 10 -10.99 4.22 -34.51
CA ASN A 10 -10.83 5.44 -33.70
C ASN A 10 -11.44 5.39 -32.29
N ASN A 11 -12.33 4.44 -32.00
CA ASN A 11 -13.09 4.47 -30.73
C ASN A 11 -12.25 3.98 -29.54
N ASN A 12 -11.41 2.97 -29.75
CA ASN A 12 -10.59 2.37 -28.68
C ASN A 12 -9.46 3.29 -28.21
N GLU A 13 -8.85 4.06 -29.13
CA GLU A 13 -7.81 5.04 -28.77
C GLU A 13 -8.38 6.21 -27.96
N GLN A 14 -9.60 6.66 -28.29
CA GLN A 14 -10.29 7.70 -27.55
C GLN A 14 -10.67 7.24 -26.14
N GLU A 15 -11.20 6.02 -25.99
CA GLU A 15 -11.49 5.43 -24.68
C GLU A 15 -10.24 5.28 -23.81
N TYR A 16 -9.12 4.87 -24.41
CA TYR A 16 -7.83 4.78 -23.74
C TYR A 16 -7.32 6.13 -23.22
N LEU A 17 -7.40 7.18 -24.05
CA LEU A 17 -7.01 8.53 -23.67
C LEU A 17 -7.90 9.09 -22.55
N LEU A 18 -9.21 8.85 -22.62
CA LEU A 18 -10.16 9.22 -21.57
C LEU A 18 -9.86 8.50 -20.25
N LEU A 19 -9.53 7.21 -20.30
CA LEU A 19 -9.20 6.41 -19.13
C LEU A 19 -7.92 6.89 -18.45
N LYS A 20 -6.88 7.20 -19.24
CA LYS A 20 -5.62 7.75 -18.75
C LYS A 20 -5.81 9.15 -18.14
N ALA A 21 -6.62 10.00 -18.77
CA ALA A 21 -6.97 11.30 -18.22
C ALA A 21 -7.69 11.16 -16.86
N LYS A 22 -8.67 10.25 -16.77
CA LYS A 22 -9.41 9.97 -15.53
C LYS A 22 -8.50 9.44 -14.42
N ILE A 23 -7.54 8.57 -14.73
CA ILE A 23 -6.54 8.10 -13.77
C ILE A 23 -5.74 9.29 -13.21
N LYS A 24 -5.25 10.17 -14.09
CA LYS A 24 -4.48 11.35 -13.69
C LYS A 24 -5.29 12.28 -12.78
N THR A 25 -6.54 12.58 -13.14
CA THR A 25 -7.40 13.44 -12.29
C THR A 25 -7.67 12.82 -10.92
N LEU A 26 -7.88 11.50 -10.86
CA LEU A 26 -8.11 10.81 -9.58
C LEU A 26 -6.83 10.76 -8.72
N GLN A 27 -5.65 10.64 -9.33
CA GLN A 27 -4.37 10.71 -8.62
C GLN A 27 -4.14 12.12 -8.03
N GLU A 28 -4.45 13.17 -8.79
CA GLU A 28 -4.38 14.55 -8.31
C GLU A 28 -5.37 14.78 -7.15
N GLU A 29 -6.62 14.30 -7.27
CA GLU A 29 -7.61 14.38 -6.18
C GLU A 29 -7.12 13.66 -4.92
N LEU A 30 -6.59 12.45 -5.07
CA LEU A 30 -6.04 11.67 -3.96
C LEU A 30 -4.89 12.42 -3.27
N ALA A 31 -3.95 12.96 -4.04
CA ALA A 31 -2.82 13.73 -3.51
C ALA A 31 -3.29 14.96 -2.71
N ILE A 32 -4.32 15.67 -3.19
CA ILE A 32 -4.91 16.81 -2.49
C ILE A 32 -5.57 16.37 -1.16
N VAL A 33 -6.33 15.27 -1.18
CA VAL A 33 -6.97 14.72 0.02
C VAL A 33 -5.92 14.29 1.05
N GLU A 34 -4.87 13.61 0.61
CA GLU A 34 -3.77 13.18 1.46
C GLU A 34 -2.99 14.35 2.05
N GLN A 35 -2.70 15.38 1.25
CA GLN A 35 -2.01 16.57 1.73
C GLN A 35 -2.84 17.32 2.78
N LYS A 36 -4.15 17.52 2.52
CA LYS A 36 -5.06 18.17 3.47
C LYS A 36 -5.19 17.40 4.77
N THR A 37 -5.36 16.07 4.69
CA THR A 37 -5.45 15.22 5.88
C THR A 37 -4.14 15.17 6.66
N ALA A 38 -2.99 15.10 5.99
CA ALA A 38 -1.68 15.11 6.62
C ALA A 38 -1.39 16.46 7.31
N ALA A 39 -1.72 17.58 6.68
CA ALA A 39 -1.58 18.90 7.29
C ALA A 39 -2.45 19.04 8.55
N PHE A 40 -3.70 18.59 8.48
CA PHE A 40 -4.60 18.60 9.63
C PHE A 40 -4.11 17.66 10.75
N GLU A 41 -3.64 16.45 10.41
CA GLU A 41 -3.02 15.54 11.38
C GLU A 41 -1.78 16.13 12.05
N ALA A 42 -0.95 16.87 11.32
CA ALA A 42 0.21 17.55 11.89
C ALA A 42 -0.22 18.59 12.93
N ILE A 43 -1.26 19.37 12.65
CA ILE A 43 -1.86 20.33 13.59
C ILE A 43 -2.43 19.60 14.81
N LEU A 44 -3.16 18.50 14.61
CA LEU A 44 -3.70 17.70 15.73
C LEU A 44 -2.56 17.17 16.61
N ARG A 45 -1.49 16.64 16.01
CA ARG A 45 -0.34 16.12 16.74
C ARG A 45 0.37 17.21 17.53
N SER A 46 0.58 18.39 16.97
CA SER A 46 1.22 19.50 17.70
C SER A 46 0.40 19.97 18.89
N HIS A 47 -0.94 19.95 18.79
CA HIS A 47 -1.80 20.38 19.90
C HIS A 47 -2.01 19.32 20.98
N LEU A 48 -1.80 18.04 20.66
CA LEU A 48 -2.02 16.89 21.54
C LEU A 48 -0.72 16.22 21.98
N GLU A 49 0.44 16.79 21.64
CA GLU A 49 1.74 16.17 21.84
C GLU A 49 1.98 15.81 23.31
N ASN A 50 1.73 16.75 24.20
CA ASN A 50 1.92 16.56 25.64
C ASN A 50 0.99 15.48 26.20
N GLU A 51 -0.29 15.52 25.82
CA GLU A 51 -1.30 14.55 26.22
C GLU A 51 -0.97 13.14 25.72
N LEU A 52 -0.47 13.02 24.48
CA LEU A 52 -0.04 11.76 23.89
C LEU A 52 1.20 11.19 24.58
N ILE A 53 2.19 12.03 24.90
CA ILE A 53 3.39 11.62 25.63
C ILE A 53 2.99 11.13 27.02
N GLU A 54 2.19 11.91 27.75
CA GLU A 54 1.77 11.57 29.10
C GLU A 54 0.92 10.28 29.15
N GLU A 55 -0.01 10.09 28.21
CA GLU A 55 -0.80 8.86 28.10
C GLU A 55 0.08 7.62 27.87
N ARG A 56 1.10 7.74 27.01
CA ARG A 56 2.04 6.65 26.73
C ARG A 56 2.90 6.33 27.94
N GLU A 57 3.48 7.33 28.59
CA GLU A 57 4.30 7.16 29.79
C GLU A 57 3.51 6.47 30.91
N LEU A 58 2.30 6.94 31.19
CA LEU A 58 1.42 6.35 32.20
C LEU A 58 1.00 4.92 31.83
N THR A 59 0.78 4.64 30.55
CA THR A 59 0.44 3.29 30.08
C THR A 59 1.61 2.33 30.28
N VAL A 60 2.83 2.76 29.96
CA VAL A 60 4.05 1.96 30.20
C VAL A 60 4.24 1.71 31.69
N LEU A 61 4.10 2.75 32.52
CA LEU A 61 4.22 2.64 33.97
C LEU A 61 3.15 1.70 34.56
N TYR A 62 1.90 1.81 34.09
CA TYR A 62 0.81 0.92 34.50
C TYR A 62 1.11 -0.55 34.15
N LYS A 63 1.61 -0.82 32.94
CA LYS A 63 2.02 -2.17 32.51
C LYS A 63 3.13 -2.72 33.40
N LYS A 64 4.16 -1.93 33.70
CA LYS A 64 5.25 -2.31 34.62
C LYS A 64 4.70 -2.66 36.02
N LEU A 65 3.79 -1.86 36.56
CA LEU A 65 3.17 -2.12 37.86
C LEU A 65 2.36 -3.43 37.86
N GLN A 66 1.60 -3.70 36.79
CA GLN A 66 0.87 -4.96 36.64
C GLN A 66 1.81 -6.16 36.56
N GLN A 67 2.92 -6.04 35.84
CA GLN A 67 3.94 -7.07 35.74
C GLN A 67 4.58 -7.35 37.10
N GLN A 68 5.07 -6.33 37.81
CA GLN A 68 5.62 -6.47 39.16
C GLN A 68 4.64 -7.15 40.14
N LYS A 69 3.34 -6.82 40.06
CA LYS A 69 2.31 -7.50 40.87
C LYS A 69 2.14 -8.97 40.48
N LYS A 70 2.20 -9.30 39.18
CA LYS A 70 2.17 -10.70 38.72
C LYS A 70 3.39 -11.45 39.22
N ASP A 71 4.58 -10.85 39.11
CA ASP A 71 5.84 -11.47 39.52
C ASP A 71 5.89 -11.70 41.04
N LYS A 72 5.47 -10.72 41.84
CA LYS A 72 5.33 -10.88 43.30
C LYS A 72 4.36 -12.02 43.67
N ARG A 73 3.21 -12.09 42.99
CA ARG A 73 2.23 -13.19 43.20
C ARG A 73 2.79 -14.54 42.77
N LEU A 74 3.59 -14.57 41.70
CA LEU A 74 4.21 -15.79 41.20
C LEU A 74 5.30 -16.29 42.17
N ALA A 75 6.19 -15.40 42.63
CA ALA A 75 7.20 -15.71 43.64
C ALA A 75 6.59 -16.17 44.97
N GLN A 76 5.49 -15.53 45.41
CA GLN A 76 4.75 -15.98 46.59
C GLN A 76 4.17 -17.39 46.40
N LYS A 77 3.58 -17.68 45.22
CA LYS A 77 3.07 -19.02 44.90
C LYS A 77 4.20 -20.05 44.89
N GLN A 78 5.34 -19.75 44.27
CA GLN A 78 6.53 -20.62 44.22
C GLN A 78 7.05 -21.01 45.62
N ARG A 79 6.96 -20.10 46.59
CA ARG A 79 7.33 -20.38 48.00
C ARG A 79 6.33 -21.29 48.72
N GLY A 80 5.12 -21.45 48.20
CA GLY A 80 4.10 -22.31 48.78
C GLY A 80 4.40 -23.79 48.53
N LYS A 81 4.19 -24.63 49.55
CA LYS A 81 4.47 -26.08 49.49
C LYS A 81 3.68 -26.83 48.39
N ASN A 82 2.63 -26.22 47.83
CA ASN A 82 1.76 -26.82 46.80
C ASN A 82 1.99 -26.22 45.40
N TYR A 83 3.12 -25.56 45.16
CA TYR A 83 3.41 -25.00 43.84
C TYR A 83 3.80 -26.09 42.85
N VAL A 84 3.05 -26.20 41.76
CA VAL A 84 3.40 -27.03 40.60
C VAL A 84 3.73 -26.09 39.44
N GLU A 85 4.95 -26.19 38.92
CA GLU A 85 5.37 -25.41 37.77
C GLU A 85 4.58 -25.84 36.54
N LYS A 86 3.89 -24.89 35.91
CA LYS A 86 3.17 -25.16 34.67
C LYS A 86 4.20 -25.31 33.56
N GLN A 87 4.40 -26.52 33.05
CA GLN A 87 5.14 -26.74 31.81
C GLN A 87 4.49 -25.90 30.72
N GLY A 88 5.27 -24.98 30.13
CA GLY A 88 4.78 -24.10 29.08
C GLY A 88 4.21 -24.90 27.91
N LEU A 89 3.17 -24.37 27.26
CA LEU A 89 2.74 -24.86 25.96
C LEU A 89 3.96 -24.82 25.04
N LYS A 90 4.38 -25.97 24.51
CA LYS A 90 5.39 -26.01 23.44
C LYS A 90 4.87 -25.12 22.33
N VAL A 91 5.58 -24.01 22.09
CA VAL A 91 5.33 -23.15 20.95
C VAL A 91 5.58 -24.03 19.73
N VAL A 92 4.50 -24.53 19.14
CA VAL A 92 4.57 -25.12 17.81
C VAL A 92 4.86 -23.93 16.92
N ASN A 93 6.11 -23.82 16.49
CA ASN A 93 6.50 -22.90 15.42
C ASN A 93 5.69 -23.33 14.20
N ARG A 94 4.49 -22.76 14.04
CA ARG A 94 3.75 -22.82 12.80
C ARG A 94 4.59 -21.98 11.86
N THR A 95 5.49 -22.65 11.14
CA THR A 95 6.16 -22.09 9.99
C THR A 95 5.05 -21.53 9.11
N THR A 96 4.89 -20.22 9.14
CA THR A 96 4.14 -19.51 8.12
C THR A 96 4.80 -19.89 6.82
N ILE A 97 4.06 -20.61 5.99
CA ILE A 97 4.47 -21.04 4.66
C ILE A 97 4.58 -19.77 3.82
N ASN A 98 5.67 -19.02 3.99
CA ASN A 98 6.15 -18.01 3.06
C ASN A 98 7.17 -18.64 2.09
N ASN A 99 7.04 -19.95 1.87
CA ASN A 99 7.61 -20.56 0.70
C ASN A 99 6.64 -20.27 -0.44
N LEU A 100 6.82 -19.12 -1.11
CA LEU A 100 6.50 -19.02 -2.55
C LEU A 100 6.91 -20.36 -3.16
N SER A 101 5.97 -21.07 -3.77
CA SER A 101 6.24 -22.40 -4.30
C SER A 101 7.50 -22.30 -5.19
N ASN A 102 8.36 -23.31 -5.16
CA ASN A 102 9.58 -23.28 -5.98
C ASN A 102 9.23 -23.00 -7.46
N ASP A 103 8.03 -23.42 -7.87
CA ASP A 103 7.42 -23.15 -9.17
C ASP A 103 7.16 -21.65 -9.42
N GLU A 104 6.62 -20.92 -8.46
CA GLU A 104 6.36 -19.48 -8.59
C GLU A 104 7.65 -18.67 -8.72
N LYS A 105 8.71 -19.07 -7.99
CA LYS A 105 10.04 -18.44 -8.12
C LYS A 105 10.66 -18.73 -9.48
N ASN A 106 10.47 -19.93 -10.02
CA ASN A 106 10.98 -20.32 -11.33
C ASN A 106 10.24 -19.60 -12.46
N GLU A 107 8.91 -19.50 -12.38
CA GLU A 107 8.09 -18.72 -13.31
C GLU A 107 8.48 -17.24 -13.28
N LYS A 108 8.69 -16.66 -12.08
CA LYS A 108 9.12 -15.26 -11.93
C LYS A 108 10.46 -15.02 -12.61
N LYS A 109 11.43 -15.93 -12.43
CA LYS A 109 12.75 -15.86 -13.12
C LYS A 109 12.62 -16.01 -14.63
N ARG A 110 11.76 -16.92 -15.11
CA ARG A 110 11.55 -17.16 -16.54
C ARG A 110 11.01 -15.90 -17.22
N LEU A 111 9.91 -15.34 -16.69
CA LEU A 111 9.27 -14.14 -17.23
C LEU A 111 10.21 -12.93 -17.20
N TYR A 112 10.96 -12.77 -16.11
CA TYR A 112 11.94 -11.69 -16.00
C TYR A 112 13.04 -11.77 -17.07
N ARG A 113 13.62 -12.96 -17.29
CA ARG A 113 14.64 -13.15 -18.34
C ARG A 113 14.10 -12.87 -19.72
N GLU A 114 12.88 -13.32 -19.99
CA GLU A 114 12.21 -13.13 -21.28
C GLU A 114 11.95 -11.66 -21.57
N ALA A 115 11.44 -10.92 -20.58
CA ALA A 115 11.21 -9.48 -20.65
C ALA A 115 12.53 -8.70 -20.78
N MET A 116 13.55 -9.05 -19.99
CA MET A 116 14.85 -8.37 -20.02
C MET A 116 15.51 -8.49 -21.40
N LEU A 117 15.44 -9.67 -22.04
CA LEU A 117 15.98 -9.87 -23.39
C LEU A 117 15.32 -8.97 -24.46
N GLN A 118 14.10 -8.51 -24.20
CA GLN A 118 13.39 -7.60 -25.11
C GLN A 118 13.67 -6.13 -24.84
N VAL A 119 13.86 -5.76 -23.58
CA VAL A 119 13.94 -4.36 -23.15
C VAL A 119 15.39 -3.91 -22.92
N HIS A 120 16.36 -4.82 -22.89
CA HIS A 120 17.75 -4.46 -22.58
C HIS A 120 18.27 -3.33 -23.50
N PRO A 121 18.84 -2.24 -22.93
CA PRO A 121 19.24 -1.06 -23.69
C PRO A 121 20.29 -1.37 -24.76
N ASP A 122 21.15 -2.37 -24.55
CA ASP A 122 22.15 -2.84 -25.51
C ASP A 122 21.54 -3.30 -26.85
N LYS A 123 20.29 -3.78 -26.83
CA LYS A 123 19.55 -4.15 -28.05
C LYS A 123 19.18 -2.94 -28.92
N PHE A 124 19.11 -1.76 -28.32
CA PHE A 124 18.74 -0.50 -28.97
C PHE A 124 19.93 0.45 -29.11
N SER A 125 21.16 -0.05 -28.93
CA SER A 125 22.42 0.71 -29.02
C SER A 125 22.56 1.56 -30.31
N MET A 126 21.90 1.14 -31.40
CA MET A 126 21.89 1.85 -32.69
C MET A 126 20.84 2.99 -32.78
N ASN A 127 19.86 3.05 -31.88
CA ASN A 127 18.75 4.01 -31.92
C ASN A 127 18.74 4.86 -30.64
N HIS A 128 19.46 5.98 -30.64
CA HIS A 128 19.67 6.84 -29.46
C HIS A 128 18.37 7.21 -28.70
N GLU A 129 17.28 7.53 -29.41
CA GLU A 129 15.99 7.88 -28.77
C GLU A 129 15.32 6.68 -28.06
N LYS A 130 15.57 5.46 -28.52
CA LYS A 130 14.99 4.24 -27.93
C LYS A 130 15.83 3.71 -26.75
N ILE A 131 17.07 4.18 -26.56
CA ILE A 131 17.95 3.77 -25.46
C ILE A 131 17.43 4.32 -24.12
N ASP A 132 17.02 5.58 -24.07
CA ASP A 132 16.52 6.20 -22.83
C ASP A 132 15.21 5.54 -22.37
N LEU A 133 14.30 5.29 -23.33
CA LEU A 133 13.03 4.61 -23.07
C LEU A 133 13.24 3.14 -22.67
N ALA A 134 14.16 2.43 -23.32
CA ALA A 134 14.56 1.08 -22.92
C ALA A 134 15.12 1.06 -21.49
N THR A 135 15.94 2.04 -21.13
CA THR A 135 16.51 2.18 -19.78
C THR A 135 15.40 2.37 -18.74
N GLU A 136 14.43 3.25 -18.99
CA GLU A 136 13.29 3.47 -18.09
C GLU A 136 12.41 2.21 -17.91
N ILE A 137 12.20 1.45 -18.98
CA ILE A 137 11.40 0.21 -18.89
C ILE A 137 12.21 -0.88 -18.17
N THR A 138 13.53 -0.96 -18.34
CA THR A 138 14.37 -1.92 -17.59
C THR A 138 14.39 -1.63 -16.10
N THR A 139 14.47 -0.36 -15.67
CA THR A 139 14.45 0.00 -14.25
C THR A 139 13.12 -0.38 -13.61
N LYS A 140 11.99 -0.08 -14.28
CA LYS A 140 10.65 -0.54 -13.87
C LYS A 140 10.54 -2.07 -13.80
N LEU A 141 11.12 -2.81 -14.75
CA LEU A 141 11.14 -4.28 -14.73
C LEU A 141 11.89 -4.82 -13.51
N ILE A 142 13.06 -4.24 -13.19
CA ILE A 142 13.88 -4.62 -12.03
C ILE A 142 13.12 -4.35 -10.74
N GLU A 143 12.46 -3.19 -10.64
CA GLU A 143 11.65 -2.82 -9.49
C GLU A 143 10.51 -3.82 -9.26
N ILE A 144 9.73 -4.13 -10.30
CA ILE A 144 8.62 -5.11 -10.23
C ILE A 144 9.15 -6.52 -9.88
N TYR A 145 10.33 -6.90 -10.36
CA TYR A 145 10.93 -8.18 -9.99
C TYR A 145 11.37 -8.22 -8.52
N GLN A 146 11.89 -7.12 -7.96
CA GLN A 146 12.34 -7.07 -6.57
C GLN A 146 11.17 -6.96 -5.58
N THR A 147 10.17 -6.13 -5.88
CA THR A 147 9.10 -5.77 -4.92
C THR A 147 7.74 -6.41 -5.25
N GLY A 148 7.49 -6.78 -6.51
CA GLY A 148 6.18 -7.17 -7.00
C GLY A 148 5.82 -8.65 -6.88
N ASN A 149 4.52 -8.94 -6.96
CA ASN A 149 3.96 -10.29 -7.00
C ASN A 149 4.11 -10.90 -8.41
N LEU A 150 4.08 -12.22 -8.55
CA LEU A 150 4.13 -12.96 -9.81
C LEU A 150 3.12 -12.42 -10.84
N ASN A 151 1.93 -12.06 -10.37
CA ASN A 151 0.86 -11.50 -11.21
C ASN A 151 1.25 -10.14 -11.82
N ASP A 152 1.94 -9.28 -11.06
CA ASP A 152 2.37 -7.96 -11.55
C ASP A 152 3.47 -8.12 -12.60
N LEU A 153 4.38 -9.09 -12.42
CA LEU A 153 5.39 -9.41 -13.42
C LEU A 153 4.78 -10.01 -14.70
N LYS A 154 3.79 -10.90 -14.59
CA LYS A 154 3.04 -11.45 -15.75
C LYS A 154 2.38 -10.34 -16.56
N LYS A 155 1.76 -9.36 -15.89
CA LYS A 155 1.12 -8.20 -16.53
C LYS A 155 2.12 -7.27 -17.21
N PHE A 156 3.25 -7.02 -16.56
CA PHE A 156 4.27 -6.15 -17.14
C PHE A 156 5.00 -6.82 -18.31
N HIS A 157 5.24 -8.13 -18.22
CA HIS A 157 5.71 -8.94 -19.33
C HIS A 157 4.75 -8.85 -20.51
N SER A 158 3.44 -9.07 -20.31
CA SER A 158 2.49 -8.93 -21.42
C SER A 158 2.54 -7.52 -22.03
N HIS A 159 2.60 -6.46 -21.22
CA HIS A 159 2.73 -5.09 -21.72
C HIS A 159 3.98 -4.84 -22.60
N ILE A 160 5.14 -5.36 -22.19
CA ILE A 160 6.39 -5.26 -22.96
C ILE A 160 6.27 -5.98 -24.31
N PHE A 161 5.74 -7.19 -24.30
CA PHE A 161 5.57 -7.98 -25.53
C PHE A 161 4.51 -7.38 -26.45
N ILE A 162 3.46 -6.78 -25.89
CA ILE A 162 2.43 -6.04 -26.63
C ILE A 162 3.03 -4.83 -27.34
N GLY A 163 3.82 -4.01 -26.64
CA GLY A 163 4.46 -2.81 -27.21
C GLY A 163 5.34 -3.10 -28.43
N LYS A 164 5.83 -4.33 -28.57
CA LYS A 164 6.67 -4.76 -29.71
C LYS A 164 5.89 -5.47 -30.83
N THR A 165 4.76 -6.12 -30.53
CA THR A 165 3.93 -6.74 -31.58
C THR A 165 3.34 -5.73 -32.57
N ILE A 166 3.28 -4.44 -32.21
CA ILE A 166 2.87 -3.35 -33.09
C ILE A 166 3.90 -3.11 -34.21
N GLU A 167 5.19 -3.43 -33.99
CA GLU A 167 6.23 -3.28 -35.03
C GLU A 167 6.25 -4.46 -36.04
N ASN A 168 5.70 -5.65 -35.71
CA ASN A 168 5.94 -6.87 -36.51
C ASN A 168 4.72 -7.64 -37.04
N ASP A 169 3.46 -7.41 -36.61
CA ASP A 169 2.31 -8.14 -37.20
C ASP A 169 1.02 -7.32 -37.17
N LYS A 170 0.60 -6.84 -38.34
CA LYS A 170 -0.47 -5.84 -38.46
C LYS A 170 -1.92 -6.35 -38.34
N ASN A 171 -2.21 -7.65 -38.39
CA ASN A 171 -3.59 -8.06 -38.71
C ASN A 171 -4.29 -9.05 -37.75
N GLN A 172 -3.66 -9.61 -36.71
CA GLN A 172 -4.36 -10.55 -35.79
C GLN A 172 -4.15 -10.31 -34.28
N THR A 173 -3.22 -9.42 -33.90
CA THR A 173 -2.84 -9.17 -32.50
C THR A 173 -3.57 -7.98 -31.87
N LEU A 174 -4.15 -7.08 -32.66
CA LEU A 174 -4.73 -5.81 -32.20
C LEU A 174 -5.89 -5.98 -31.21
N GLU A 175 -6.78 -6.94 -31.42
CA GLU A 175 -7.95 -7.12 -30.53
C GLU A 175 -7.56 -7.68 -29.15
N LYS A 176 -6.67 -8.68 -29.08
CA LYS A 176 -6.24 -9.26 -27.80
C LYS A 176 -5.34 -8.33 -27.00
N THR A 177 -4.55 -7.49 -27.66
CA THR A 177 -3.61 -6.57 -27.01
C THR A 177 -4.31 -5.33 -26.46
N ALA A 178 -5.28 -4.76 -27.18
CA ALA A 178 -6.15 -3.70 -26.67
C ALA A 178 -6.89 -4.14 -25.40
N LEU A 179 -7.49 -5.34 -25.42
CA LEU A 179 -8.21 -5.90 -24.27
C LEU A 179 -7.34 -6.08 -23.02
N ILE A 180 -6.05 -6.41 -23.17
CA ILE A 180 -5.12 -6.60 -22.04
C ILE A 180 -4.62 -5.25 -21.48
N ALA A 181 -4.30 -4.29 -22.36
CA ALA A 181 -3.92 -2.93 -21.95
C ALA A 181 -5.09 -2.22 -21.24
N ASP A 182 -6.31 -2.38 -21.74
CA ASP A 182 -7.53 -1.89 -21.12
C ASP A 182 -7.76 -2.53 -19.74
N ASN A 183 -7.51 -3.83 -19.60
CA ASN A 183 -7.61 -4.50 -18.31
C ASN A 183 -6.56 -3.99 -17.30
N TYR A 184 -5.36 -3.61 -17.73
CA TYR A 184 -4.36 -3.01 -16.85
C TYR A 184 -4.82 -1.65 -16.31
N LEU A 185 -5.25 -0.74 -17.20
CA LEU A 185 -5.69 0.59 -16.83
C LEU A 185 -6.98 0.56 -16.00
N LYS A 186 -7.92 -0.35 -16.31
CA LYS A 186 -9.13 -0.56 -15.48
C LYS A 186 -8.76 -1.00 -14.07
N ASN A 187 -7.80 -1.93 -13.92
CA ASN A 187 -7.31 -2.35 -12.62
C ASN A 187 -6.58 -1.23 -11.86
N GLU A 188 -5.81 -0.40 -12.56
CA GLU A 188 -5.14 0.76 -11.96
C GLU A 188 -6.16 1.78 -11.46
N LEU A 189 -7.18 2.07 -12.26
CA LEU A 189 -8.30 2.92 -11.88
C LEU A 189 -9.01 2.36 -10.65
N GLU A 190 -9.33 1.07 -10.60
CA GLU A 190 -9.94 0.44 -9.42
C GLU A 190 -9.07 0.56 -8.16
N LYS A 191 -7.74 0.41 -8.29
CA LYS A 191 -6.82 0.59 -7.16
C LYS A 191 -6.88 2.02 -6.64
N ILE A 192 -6.84 3.01 -7.53
CA ILE A 192 -6.88 4.43 -7.16
C ILE A 192 -8.23 4.78 -6.53
N ILE A 193 -9.35 4.28 -7.07
CA ILE A 193 -10.67 4.46 -6.47
C ILE A 193 -10.70 3.91 -5.05
N LYS A 194 -10.21 2.67 -4.82
CA LYS A 194 -10.17 2.07 -3.48
C LYS A 194 -9.30 2.87 -2.51
N GLN A 195 -8.15 3.37 -2.98
CA GLN A 195 -7.27 4.21 -2.16
C GLN A 195 -7.96 5.54 -1.80
N LEU A 196 -8.67 6.14 -2.75
CA LEU A 196 -9.40 7.38 -2.57
C LEU A 196 -10.59 7.18 -1.61
N GLU A 197 -11.34 6.09 -1.75
CA GLU A 197 -12.39 5.68 -0.80
C GLU A 197 -11.81 5.50 0.61
N PHE A 198 -10.67 4.82 0.74
CA PHE A 198 -9.99 4.65 2.03
C PHE A 198 -9.53 6.00 2.61
N ALA A 199 -8.96 6.88 1.78
CA ALA A 199 -8.54 8.20 2.19
C ALA A 199 -9.73 9.06 2.66
N LYS A 200 -10.86 9.02 1.95
CA LYS A 200 -12.11 9.71 2.33
C LYS A 200 -12.80 9.06 3.54
N ALA A 201 -12.62 7.76 3.75
CA ALA A 201 -13.17 7.05 4.90
C ALA A 201 -12.44 7.38 6.22
N LYS A 202 -11.21 7.92 6.16
CA LYS A 202 -10.48 8.36 7.36
C LYS A 202 -11.30 9.40 8.12
N HIS A 203 -11.37 9.23 9.45
CA HIS A 203 -12.11 10.15 10.32
C HIS A 203 -11.57 11.59 10.24
N THR A 204 -10.26 11.76 10.04
CA THR A 204 -9.64 13.08 9.86
C THR A 204 -10.16 13.81 8.63
N TYR A 205 -10.44 13.08 7.54
CA TYR A 205 -11.08 13.65 6.36
C TYR A 205 -12.55 14.02 6.62
N LYS A 206 -13.31 13.14 7.29
CA LYS A 206 -14.71 13.43 7.67
C LYS A 206 -14.83 14.68 8.52
N VAL A 207 -13.94 14.85 9.50
CA VAL A 207 -13.89 16.06 10.33
C VAL A 207 -13.63 17.30 9.48
N LEU A 208 -12.71 17.22 8.50
CA LEU A 208 -12.44 18.34 7.60
C LEU A 208 -13.63 18.70 6.70
N THR A 209 -14.47 17.74 6.33
CA THR A 209 -15.60 17.97 5.41
C THR A 209 -16.92 18.26 6.10
N GLU A 210 -17.20 17.64 7.25
CA GLU A 210 -18.51 17.68 7.91
C GLU A 210 -18.57 18.73 9.03
N TYR A 211 -17.45 19.09 9.66
CA TYR A 211 -17.45 20.05 10.76
C TYR A 211 -17.45 21.48 10.20
N GLN A 212 -18.30 22.34 10.77
CA GLN A 212 -18.29 23.76 10.43
C GLN A 212 -16.94 24.43 10.76
N ASN A 213 -16.27 23.97 11.83
CA ASN A 213 -14.92 24.38 12.16
C ASN A 213 -14.09 23.15 12.59
N PRO A 214 -13.19 22.64 11.74
CA PRO A 214 -12.38 21.46 12.04
C PRO A 214 -11.50 21.58 13.29
N LEU A 215 -11.20 22.81 13.75
CA LEU A 215 -10.39 23.02 14.95
C LEU A 215 -11.15 22.71 16.25
N THR A 216 -12.48 22.67 16.25
CA THR A 216 -13.26 22.31 17.45
C THR A 216 -12.99 20.87 17.89
N PHE A 217 -12.69 20.00 16.93
CA PHE A 217 -12.30 18.61 17.16
C PHE A 217 -11.05 18.48 18.05
N ILE A 218 -10.15 19.47 18.04
CA ILE A 218 -8.97 19.49 18.93
C ILE A 218 -9.42 19.52 20.40
N ASN A 219 -10.43 20.33 20.72
CA ASN A 219 -10.92 20.45 22.09
C ASN A 219 -11.57 19.16 22.57
N GLU A 220 -12.37 18.52 21.72
CA GLU A 220 -12.97 17.21 22.00
C GLU A 220 -11.90 16.13 22.26
N LEU A 221 -10.86 16.10 21.43
CA LEU A 221 -9.74 15.18 21.64
C LEU A 221 -8.98 15.49 22.94
N LYS A 222 -8.76 16.76 23.26
CA LYS A 222 -8.13 17.15 24.52
C LYS A 222 -8.94 16.68 25.71
N ASP A 223 -10.25 16.87 25.71
CA ASP A 223 -11.12 16.41 26.78
C ASP A 223 -11.08 14.89 26.93
N PHE A 224 -11.09 14.16 25.81
CA PHE A 224 -10.93 12.71 25.80
C PHE A 224 -9.59 12.25 26.41
N TYR A 225 -8.48 12.85 26.00
CA TYR A 225 -7.16 12.49 26.52
C TYR A 225 -7.01 12.89 27.99
N ASN A 226 -7.54 14.04 28.41
CA ASN A 226 -7.53 14.49 29.79
C ASN A 226 -8.24 13.51 30.72
N ASP A 227 -9.44 13.02 30.36
CA ASP A 227 -10.15 12.00 31.13
C ASP A 227 -9.37 10.67 31.19
N ARG A 228 -8.81 10.24 30.04
CA ARG A 228 -8.01 9.01 29.96
C ARG A 228 -6.75 9.09 30.83
N ILE A 229 -6.02 10.20 30.75
CA ILE A 229 -4.84 10.50 31.57
C ILE A 229 -5.23 10.53 33.04
N PHE A 230 -6.33 11.20 33.41
CA PHE A 230 -6.82 11.25 34.79
C PHE A 230 -7.09 9.84 35.34
N LYS A 231 -7.77 8.98 34.57
CA LYS A 231 -8.01 7.56 34.92
C LYS A 231 -6.70 6.79 35.07
N LEU A 232 -5.72 6.99 34.19
CA LEU A 232 -4.41 6.34 34.26
C LEU A 232 -3.59 6.83 35.45
N LYS A 233 -3.54 8.14 35.73
CA LYS A 233 -2.91 8.74 36.92
C LYS A 233 -3.45 8.12 38.20
N LYS A 234 -4.78 7.99 38.32
CA LYS A 234 -5.42 7.35 39.48
C LYS A 234 -4.97 5.89 39.67
N ARG A 235 -4.80 5.14 38.58
CA ARG A 235 -4.34 3.73 38.60
C ARG A 235 -2.85 3.58 38.88
N THR A 236 -2.05 4.58 38.52
CA THR A 236 -0.58 4.59 38.63
C THR A 236 -0.06 5.31 39.87
N ARG A 237 -0.93 5.96 40.65
CA ARG A 237 -0.59 6.70 41.89
C ARG A 237 0.25 5.91 42.90
N LYS A 238 0.18 4.57 42.92
CA LYS A 238 0.95 3.68 43.82
C LYS A 238 2.39 3.40 43.35
N ALA A 239 2.81 3.94 42.22
CA ALA A 239 4.17 3.78 41.68
C ALA A 239 5.04 5.04 41.79
N LYS A 240 4.46 6.18 42.19
CA LYS A 240 5.22 7.30 42.78
C LYS A 240 5.40 7.00 44.26
#